data_AF-A0AA41RX51-F1
#
_entry.id   AF-A0AA41RX51-F1
#
_cell.length_a   1.000
_cell.length_b   1.000
_cell.length_c   1.000
_cell.angle_alpha   90.00
_cell.angle_beta   90.00
_cell.angle_gamma   90.00
#
_symmetry.space_group_name_H-M   'P 1'
#
loop_
_entity.id
_entity.type
_entity.pdbx_description
1 polymer ?
#
loop_
_entity_poly.entity_id
_entity_poly.type
_entity_poly.pdbx_seq_one_letter_code
_entity_poly.pdbx_strand_id
1 'polypeptide(L)'
;MLHQLAQGRPFTPRRYFSVDRVFRNDHLAEFHDQIEGVVCDRGLTLVDLKGVLTDFFERLGMRNIRFKPTYTKPSMGIYSYHGGSKKWVEVGNSGMFRPEMLLPMGLPEDVTCIAWALSLERPAMILYGIDNIQDIFGH
;
A
#
# COMPACT_ATOMS: atom_id res chain seq x y z
N MET A 1 -12.13 -6.00 -4.42
CA MET A 1 -11.16 -7.09 -4.17
C MET A 1 -11.58 -8.03 -3.04
N LEU A 2 -11.78 -7.52 -1.83
CA LEU A 2 -12.18 -8.35 -0.69
C LEU A 2 -13.55 -9.05 -0.88
N HIS A 3 -14.48 -8.43 -1.60
CA HIS A 3 -15.76 -9.05 -1.94
C HIS A 3 -15.60 -10.32 -2.81
N GLN A 4 -14.67 -10.32 -3.77
CA GLN A 4 -14.39 -11.50 -4.60
C GLN A 4 -13.69 -12.60 -3.80
N LEU A 5 -12.83 -12.23 -2.84
CA LEU A 5 -12.22 -13.18 -1.91
C LEU A 5 -13.28 -13.87 -1.03
N ALA A 6 -14.28 -13.12 -0.56
CA ALA A 6 -15.37 -13.64 0.26
C ALA A 6 -16.31 -14.62 -0.48
N GLN A 7 -16.43 -14.50 -1.81
CA GLN A 7 -17.29 -15.37 -2.63
C GLN A 7 -16.65 -16.72 -2.98
N GLY A 8 -15.33 -16.82 -2.93
CA GLY A 8 -14.60 -18.06 -3.24
C GLY A 8 -14.64 -19.06 -2.09
N ARG A 9 -15.61 -19.98 -2.09
CA ARG A 9 -15.61 -21.15 -1.19
C ARG A 9 -15.22 -22.40 -1.96
N PRO A 10 -14.20 -23.17 -1.54
CA PRO A 10 -13.38 -23.04 -0.32
C PRO A 10 -12.34 -21.90 -0.39
N PHE A 11 -11.91 -21.41 0.78
CA PHE A 11 -10.87 -20.37 0.86
C PHE A 11 -9.58 -20.86 0.20
N THR A 12 -9.08 -20.06 -0.75
CA THR A 12 -7.81 -20.28 -1.42
C THR A 12 -6.96 -19.03 -1.18
N PRO A 13 -5.65 -19.16 -0.88
CA PRO A 13 -4.76 -18.02 -0.77
C PRO A 13 -4.77 -17.20 -2.06
N ARG A 14 -4.92 -15.87 -1.94
CA ARG A 14 -4.97 -14.98 -3.11
C ARG A 14 -4.22 -13.69 -2.87
N ARG A 15 -3.68 -13.16 -3.95
CA ARG A 15 -2.98 -11.88 -4.03
C ARG A 15 -3.71 -11.03 -5.06
N TYR A 16 -4.10 -9.83 -4.67
CA TYR A 16 -4.77 -8.88 -5.52
C TYR A 16 -4.04 -7.55 -5.48
N PHE A 17 -4.08 -6.81 -6.58
CA PHE A 17 -3.64 -5.43 -6.64
C PHE A 17 -4.58 -4.64 -7.52
N SER A 18 -4.84 -3.38 -7.17
CA SER A 18 -5.56 -2.39 -7.96
C SER A 18 -4.68 -1.18 -8.16
N VAL A 19 -4.83 -0.57 -9.32
CA VAL A 19 -4.41 0.80 -9.57
C VAL A 19 -5.65 1.53 -9.99
N ASP A 20 -6.12 2.45 -9.16
CA ASP A 20 -7.32 3.21 -9.48
C ASP A 20 -7.21 4.65 -8.95
N ARG A 21 -8.00 5.53 -9.57
CA ARG A 21 -8.07 6.94 -9.19
C ARG A 21 -8.98 7.13 -8.00
N VAL A 22 -8.42 7.67 -6.94
CA VAL A 22 -9.16 8.01 -5.72
C VAL A 22 -9.45 9.49 -5.70
N PHE A 23 -10.72 9.81 -5.46
CA PHE A 23 -11.21 11.18 -5.37
C PHE A 23 -11.34 11.56 -3.90
N ARG A 24 -10.66 12.64 -3.50
CA ARG A 24 -10.73 13.19 -2.15
C ARG A 24 -11.19 14.64 -2.20
N ASN A 25 -12.09 15.00 -1.30
CA ASN A 25 -12.57 16.37 -1.17
C ASN A 25 -11.63 17.17 -0.27
N ASP A 26 -10.45 17.54 -0.79
CA ASP A 26 -9.48 18.45 -0.16
C ASP A 26 -9.09 19.56 -1.18
N HIS A 27 -8.36 20.60 -0.73
CA HIS A 27 -8.09 21.86 -1.46
C HIS A 27 -7.50 21.73 -2.88
N LEU A 28 -6.94 20.58 -3.21
CA LEU A 28 -6.65 20.17 -4.57
C LEU A 28 -7.49 18.91 -4.77
N ALA A 29 -8.46 18.97 -5.68
CA ALA A 29 -9.18 17.80 -6.19
C ALA A 29 -8.22 16.96 -7.06
N GLU A 30 -7.07 16.64 -6.51
CA GLU A 30 -5.98 15.94 -7.17
C GLU A 30 -6.32 14.46 -7.15
N PHE A 31 -6.34 13.91 -8.36
CA PHE A 31 -6.39 12.49 -8.60
C PHE A 31 -5.22 11.86 -7.88
N HIS A 32 -5.48 10.95 -6.95
CA HIS A 32 -4.43 10.12 -6.40
C HIS A 32 -4.60 8.76 -7.06
N ASP A 33 -3.78 8.46 -8.06
CA ASP A 33 -3.59 7.11 -8.57
C ASP A 33 -3.00 6.27 -7.42
N GLN A 34 -3.90 5.62 -6.70
CA GLN A 34 -3.53 4.78 -5.57
C GLN A 34 -3.32 3.36 -6.08
N ILE A 35 -2.12 2.85 -5.82
CA ILE A 35 -1.81 1.45 -6.01
C ILE A 35 -2.05 0.77 -4.66
N GLU A 36 -3.08 -0.06 -4.61
CA GLU A 36 -3.43 -0.87 -3.46
C GLU A 36 -3.10 -2.34 -3.74
N GLY A 37 -2.51 -3.01 -2.76
CA GLY A 37 -2.24 -4.45 -2.82
C GLY A 37 -2.77 -5.12 -1.57
N VAL A 38 -3.34 -6.32 -1.74
CA VAL A 38 -3.77 -7.18 -0.64
C VAL A 38 -3.33 -8.61 -0.90
N VAL A 39 -2.77 -9.23 0.14
CA VAL A 39 -2.38 -10.65 0.15
C VAL A 39 -3.10 -11.29 1.32
N CYS A 40 -3.88 -12.34 1.04
CA CYS A 40 -4.61 -13.10 2.03
C CYS A 40 -4.13 -14.55 2.02
N ASP A 41 -3.63 -15.00 3.17
CA ASP A 41 -3.13 -16.35 3.39
C ASP A 41 -3.22 -16.71 4.88
N ARG A 42 -2.98 -17.96 5.23
CA ARG A 42 -2.96 -18.43 6.62
C ARG A 42 -1.59 -18.17 7.24
N GLY A 43 -1.57 -17.58 8.43
CA GLY A 43 -0.33 -17.36 9.19
C GLY A 43 0.57 -16.23 8.69
N LEU A 44 0.03 -15.26 7.93
CA LEU A 44 0.81 -14.09 7.51
C LEU A 44 1.25 -13.25 8.70
N THR A 45 2.51 -12.84 8.68
CA THR A 45 3.11 -12.00 9.70
C THR A 45 3.51 -10.63 9.14
N LEU A 46 3.86 -9.71 10.05
CA LEU A 46 4.42 -8.41 9.69
C LEU A 46 5.77 -8.54 8.94
N VAL A 47 6.48 -9.65 9.08
CA VAL A 47 7.73 -9.92 8.37
C VAL A 47 7.46 -10.15 6.89
N ASP A 48 6.40 -10.91 6.58
CA ASP A 48 5.99 -11.16 5.19
C ASP A 48 5.58 -9.87 4.49
N LEU A 49 4.87 -8.98 5.21
CA LEU A 49 4.53 -7.65 4.72
C LEU A 49 5.77 -6.82 4.39
N LYS A 50 6.78 -6.81 5.28
CA LYS A 50 8.06 -6.13 5.02
C LYS A 50 8.79 -6.73 3.82
N GLY A 51 8.77 -8.05 3.67
CA GLY A 51 9.37 -8.75 2.52
C GLY A 51 8.75 -8.32 1.21
N VAL A 52 7.41 -8.41 1.10
CA VAL A 52 6.66 -8.01 -0.10
C VAL A 52 6.94 -6.54 -0.47
N LEU A 53 6.94 -5.64 0.51
CA LEU A 53 7.21 -4.22 0.28
C LEU A 53 8.65 -3.99 -0.16
N THR A 54 9.63 -4.65 0.47
CA THR A 54 11.04 -4.50 0.12
C THR A 54 11.28 -4.95 -1.32
N ASP A 55 10.75 -6.11 -1.72
CA ASP A 55 10.85 -6.62 -3.09
C ASP A 55 10.16 -5.68 -4.10
N PHE A 56 8.99 -5.13 -3.73
CA PHE A 56 8.24 -4.22 -4.60
C PHE A 56 9.03 -2.93 -4.88
N PHE A 57 9.55 -2.28 -3.83
CA PHE A 57 10.31 -1.05 -3.97
C PHE A 57 11.69 -1.26 -4.57
N GLU A 58 12.35 -2.40 -4.33
CA GLU A 58 13.61 -2.73 -4.99
C GLU A 58 13.42 -2.83 -6.50
N ARG A 59 12.33 -3.48 -6.97
CA ARG A 59 11.98 -3.52 -8.40
C ARG A 59 11.62 -2.15 -8.97
N LEU A 60 11.12 -1.24 -8.14
CA LEU A 60 10.88 0.16 -8.51
C LEU A 60 12.17 1.01 -8.53
N GLY A 61 13.32 0.44 -8.12
CA GLY A 61 14.60 1.16 -8.04
C GLY A 61 14.80 1.96 -6.75
N MET A 62 13.92 1.82 -5.76
CA MET A 62 13.98 2.53 -4.47
C MET A 62 14.57 1.65 -3.38
N ARG A 63 15.90 1.73 -3.18
CA ARG A 63 16.62 0.89 -2.20
C ARG A 63 16.57 1.39 -0.76
N ASN A 64 16.34 2.68 -0.54
CA ASN A 64 16.38 3.29 0.79
C ASN A 64 14.98 3.40 1.38
N ILE A 65 14.48 2.31 1.97
CA ILE A 65 13.14 2.25 2.57
C ILE A 65 13.28 2.14 4.09
N ARG A 66 12.47 2.89 4.83
CA ARG A 66 12.28 2.74 6.27
C ARG A 66 10.81 2.54 6.57
N PHE A 67 10.55 1.63 7.49
CA PHE A 67 9.21 1.41 8.01
C PHE A 67 9.08 2.06 9.38
N LYS A 68 8.04 2.86 9.57
CA LYS A 68 7.72 3.49 10.86
C LYS A 68 6.36 2.96 11.34
N PRO A 69 6.25 2.43 12.56
CA PRO A 69 4.96 2.00 13.10
C PRO A 69 4.02 3.19 13.25
N THR A 70 2.76 3.01 12.87
CA THR A 70 1.66 3.98 13.07
C THR A 70 0.78 3.56 14.25
N TYR A 71 0.13 4.55 14.88
CA TYR A 71 -0.54 4.43 16.19
C TYR A 71 -1.77 3.49 16.25
N THR A 72 -2.25 2.96 15.12
CA THR A 72 -3.51 2.20 15.06
C THR A 72 -3.30 0.79 14.53
N LYS A 73 -3.08 -0.17 15.45
CA LYS A 73 -2.94 -1.63 15.16
C LYS A 73 -1.75 -1.88 14.17
N PRO A 74 -1.40 -3.11 13.71
CA PRO A 74 -0.13 -3.35 13.01
C PRO A 74 -0.16 -2.72 11.60
N SER A 75 0.03 -1.40 11.58
CA SER A 75 0.12 -0.52 10.44
C SER A 75 1.48 0.16 10.49
N MET A 76 2.06 0.32 9.32
CA MET A 76 3.40 0.85 9.13
C MET A 76 3.38 1.83 7.96
N GLY A 77 3.76 3.07 8.27
CA GLY A 77 4.11 4.05 7.25
C GLY A 77 5.43 3.65 6.58
N ILE A 78 5.48 3.79 5.27
CA ILE A 78 6.63 3.48 4.44
C ILE A 78 7.26 4.80 4.02
N TYR A 79 8.54 4.97 4.35
CA TYR A 79 9.32 6.16 4.07
C TYR A 79 10.45 5.81 3.13
N SER A 80 10.67 6.62 2.10
CA SER A 80 11.84 6.53 1.24
C SER A 80 12.73 7.76 1.36
N TYR A 81 14.03 7.57 1.20
CA TYR A 81 15.00 8.67 1.23
C TYR A 81 15.13 9.32 -0.15
N HIS A 82 14.76 10.59 -0.25
CA HIS A 82 14.95 11.37 -1.48
C HIS A 82 16.38 11.92 -1.54
N GLY A 83 17.16 11.45 -2.52
CA GLY A 83 18.56 11.87 -2.72
C GLY A 83 18.71 13.36 -3.04
N GLY A 84 17.75 13.95 -3.77
CA GLY A 84 17.76 15.37 -4.12
C GLY A 84 17.46 16.30 -2.93
N SER A 85 16.39 16.02 -2.18
CA SER A 85 15.98 16.87 -1.04
C SER A 85 16.59 16.47 0.31
N LYS A 86 17.39 15.39 0.35
CA LYS A 86 17.99 14.81 1.56
C LYS A 86 17.00 14.56 2.73
N LYS A 87 15.73 14.30 2.40
CA LYS A 87 14.64 14.12 3.38
C LYS A 87 14.00 12.75 3.24
N TRP A 88 13.47 12.25 4.36
CA TRP A 88 12.61 11.06 4.37
C TRP A 88 11.20 11.49 3.97
N VAL A 89 10.73 10.98 2.84
CA VAL A 89 9.40 11.25 2.31
C VAL A 89 8.55 10.01 2.49
N GLU A 90 7.32 10.19 2.98
CA GLU A 90 6.35 9.11 3.07
C GLU A 90 5.87 8.74 1.66
N VAL A 91 6.08 7.49 1.26
CA VAL A 91 5.74 6.97 -0.08
C VAL A 91 4.47 6.11 -0.06
N GLY A 92 4.05 5.64 1.10
CA GLY A 92 2.86 4.83 1.23
C GLY A 92 2.62 4.36 2.66
N ASN A 93 1.52 3.64 2.83
CA ASN A 93 1.12 3.04 4.10
C ASN A 93 0.87 1.55 3.92
N SER A 94 0.96 0.79 4.99
CA SER A 94 0.75 -0.65 4.97
C SER A 94 0.18 -1.10 6.30
N GLY A 95 -0.43 -2.27 6.31
CA GLY A 95 -0.89 -2.86 7.56
C GLY A 95 -1.56 -4.20 7.39
N MET A 96 -2.00 -4.74 8.51
CA MET A 96 -2.75 -6.00 8.57
C MET A 96 -4.22 -5.71 8.82
N PHE A 97 -5.09 -6.41 8.11
CA PHE A 97 -6.53 -6.36 8.35
C PHE A 97 -6.86 -6.97 9.70
N ARG A 98 -7.88 -6.39 10.33
CA ARG A 98 -8.33 -6.83 11.65
C ARG A 98 -9.29 -8.01 11.51
N PRO A 99 -9.24 -9.02 12.39
CA PRO A 99 -10.21 -10.12 12.38
C PRO A 99 -11.66 -9.62 12.39
N GLU A 100 -11.95 -8.54 13.13
CA GLU A 100 -13.28 -7.92 13.21
C GLU A 100 -13.82 -7.43 11.85
N MET A 101 -12.94 -7.19 10.87
CA MET A 101 -13.32 -6.81 9.51
C MET A 101 -13.42 -8.02 8.57
N LEU A 102 -12.60 -9.06 8.78
CA LEU A 102 -12.59 -10.28 7.97
C LEU A 102 -13.73 -11.25 8.33
N LEU A 103 -14.08 -11.33 9.62
CA LEU A 103 -15.11 -12.21 10.15
C LEU A 103 -16.51 -11.97 9.53
N PRO A 104 -17.03 -10.72 9.45
CA PRO A 104 -18.32 -10.46 8.81
C PRO A 104 -18.36 -10.79 7.32
N MET A 105 -17.19 -10.88 6.66
CA MET A 105 -17.10 -11.25 5.25
C MET A 105 -17.19 -12.77 5.04
N GLY A 106 -17.26 -13.56 6.11
CA GLY A 106 -17.33 -15.01 6.05
C GLY A 106 -15.98 -15.67 5.74
N LEU A 107 -14.87 -14.97 5.99
CA LEU A 107 -13.54 -15.56 5.95
C LEU A 107 -13.29 -16.38 7.22
N PRO A 108 -12.59 -17.52 7.10
CA PRO A 108 -12.16 -18.30 8.25
C PRO A 108 -11.29 -17.49 9.23
N GLU A 109 -11.35 -17.80 10.53
CA GLU A 109 -10.55 -17.14 11.57
C GLU A 109 -9.03 -17.34 11.42
N ASP A 110 -8.62 -18.40 10.73
CA ASP A 110 -7.21 -18.70 10.46
C ASP A 110 -6.63 -17.91 9.28
N VAL A 111 -7.46 -17.12 8.58
CA VAL A 111 -7.03 -16.28 7.46
C VAL A 111 -6.58 -14.93 7.97
N THR A 112 -5.36 -14.56 7.59
CA THR A 112 -4.81 -13.23 7.80
C THR A 112 -4.67 -12.53 6.46
N CYS A 113 -4.98 -11.24 6.41
CA CYS A 113 -4.78 -10.44 5.21
C CYS A 113 -3.85 -9.27 5.52
N ILE A 114 -2.80 -9.12 4.73
CA ILE A 114 -1.90 -7.98 4.74
C ILE A 114 -2.22 -7.10 3.54
N ALA A 115 -2.14 -5.79 3.72
CA ALA A 115 -2.37 -4.83 2.66
C ALA A 115 -1.37 -3.68 2.69
N TRP A 116 -1.19 -3.08 1.54
CA TRP A 116 -0.39 -1.88 1.36
C TRP A 116 -1.04 -0.97 0.33
N ALA A 117 -0.81 0.31 0.50
CA ALA A 117 -1.28 1.35 -0.41
C ALA A 117 -0.16 2.37 -0.60
N LEU A 118 0.07 2.75 -1.85
CA LEU A 118 1.05 3.76 -2.22
C LEU A 118 0.42 4.74 -3.20
N SER A 119 0.81 6.00 -3.06
CA SER A 119 0.47 7.05 -4.01
C SER A 119 1.49 6.99 -5.14
N LEU A 120 1.05 6.96 -6.39
CA LEU A 120 1.94 6.89 -7.56
C LEU A 120 2.69 8.21 -7.78
N GLU A 121 2.10 9.32 -7.36
CA GLU A 121 2.61 10.67 -7.58
C GLU A 121 3.94 10.90 -6.86
N ARG A 122 4.03 10.48 -5.60
CA ARG A 122 5.25 10.74 -4.79
C ARG A 122 6.48 9.99 -5.30
N PRO A 123 6.42 8.67 -5.58
CA PRO A 123 7.51 7.97 -6.24
C PRO A 123 7.82 8.53 -7.63
N ALA A 124 6.81 8.92 -8.42
CA ALA A 124 7.05 9.53 -9.74
C ALA A 124 7.80 10.86 -9.63
N MET A 125 7.40 11.75 -8.72
CA MET A 125 8.13 12.99 -8.44
C MET A 125 9.58 12.74 -8.04
N ILE A 126 9.83 11.73 -7.19
CA ILE A 126 11.18 11.34 -6.74
C ILE A 126 12.03 10.77 -7.88
N LEU A 127 11.44 9.90 -8.72
CA LEU A 127 12.16 9.22 -9.80
C LEU A 127 12.45 10.16 -10.97
N TYR A 128 11.51 11.05 -11.30
CA TYR A 128 11.62 11.99 -12.43
C TYR A 128 12.14 13.37 -12.03
N GLY A 129 12.34 13.64 -10.73
CA GLY A 129 12.85 14.92 -10.24
C GLY A 129 11.87 16.08 -10.45
N ILE A 130 10.57 15.81 -10.38
CA ILE A 130 9.51 16.81 -10.60
C ILE A 130 9.16 17.45 -9.25
N ASP A 131 9.25 18.77 -9.17
CA ASP A 131 8.98 19.53 -7.93
C ASP A 131 7.50 19.81 -7.71
N ASN A 132 6.68 19.84 -8.77
CA ASN A 132 5.25 20.13 -8.70
C ASN A 132 4.39 18.94 -9.17
N ILE A 133 3.48 18.50 -8.32
CA ILE A 133 2.52 17.43 -8.62
C ILE A 133 1.60 17.77 -9.82
N GLN A 134 1.33 19.07 -10.05
CA GLN A 134 0.46 19.51 -11.14
C GLN A 134 1.08 19.26 -12.52
N ASP A 135 2.41 19.22 -12.62
CA ASP A 135 3.12 18.94 -13.88
C ASP A 135 2.93 17.49 -14.33
N ILE A 136 2.52 16.60 -13.41
CA ILE A 136 2.28 15.18 -13.69
C ILE A 136 0.90 14.98 -14.34
N PHE A 137 -0.09 15.79 -13.99
CA PHE A 137 -1.47 15.56 -14.43
C PHE A 137 -1.83 16.20 -15.77
N GLY A 138 -1.03 17.16 -16.26
CA GLY A 138 -1.29 17.86 -17.52
C GLY A 138 -2.63 18.63 -17.52
N HIS A 139 -2.78 19.57 -18.45
CA HIS A 139 -3.93 20.48 -18.52
C HIS A 139 -5.24 19.80 -18.92
#